data_AF-A0A6M3IM77-F1
#
_entry.id   AF-A0A6M3IM77-F1
#
_cell.length_a   1.000
_cell.length_b   1.000
_cell.length_c   1.000
_cell.angle_alpha   90.00
_cell.angle_beta   90.00
_cell.angle_gamma   90.00
#
_symmetry.space_group_name_H-M   'P 1'
#
loop_
_entity.id
_entity.type
_entity.pdbx_description
1 polymer ?
#
loop_
_entity_poly.entity_id
_entity_poly.type
_entity_poly.pdbx_seq_one_letter_code
_entity_poly.pdbx_strand_id
1 'polypeptide(L)'
;MDFIFEEKCWGLRVSRDFMFKMPRHFDPENLIKGAIIGEVDITGCTRKSNSPWFVGRYGFTLAYPVLYSDPIPCRGHLGFFEPEI
;
A
#
# COMPACT_ATOMS: atom_id res chain seq x y z
N MET A 1 3.20 29.04 6.58
CA MET A 1 3.31 27.71 7.23
C MET A 1 3.45 26.74 6.10
N ASP A 2 4.70 26.49 5.75
CA ASP A 2 5.08 25.99 4.45
C ASP A 2 4.84 24.49 4.38
N PHE A 3 3.97 24.08 3.46
CA PHE A 3 3.82 22.70 3.05
C PHE A 3 5.08 22.33 2.27
N ILE A 4 6.13 21.91 2.97
CA ILE A 4 7.29 21.27 2.35
C ILE A 4 6.90 19.83 2.03
N PHE A 5 6.51 19.61 0.78
CA PHE A 5 6.48 18.30 0.14
C PHE A 5 7.94 17.98 -0.22
N GLU A 6 8.67 17.31 0.68
CA GLU A 6 10.08 16.97 0.43
C GLU A 6 10.18 15.68 -0.40
N GLU A 7 10.41 15.89 -1.69
CA GLU A 7 10.66 14.94 -2.78
C GLU A 7 11.95 14.09 -2.63
N LYS A 8 12.17 13.37 -1.53
CA LYS A 8 13.39 12.53 -1.38
C LYS A 8 13.16 11.12 -0.88
N CYS A 9 12.30 10.35 -1.56
CA CYS A 9 12.29 8.89 -1.47
C CYS A 9 12.06 8.19 -2.82
N TRP A 10 12.48 8.78 -3.95
CA TRP A 10 12.53 8.09 -5.26
C TRP A 10 13.77 7.17 -5.42
N GLY A 11 14.45 6.85 -4.31
CA GLY A 11 15.67 6.05 -4.27
C GLY A 11 15.55 4.80 -3.41
N LEU A 12 14.35 4.28 -3.16
CA LEU A 12 14.19 2.92 -2.63
C LEU A 12 14.54 1.93 -3.75
N ARG A 13 15.84 1.79 -4.00
CA ARG A 13 16.41 0.49 -4.34
C ARG A 13 15.84 -0.43 -3.26
N VAL A 14 14.97 -1.36 -3.62
CA VAL A 14 14.48 -2.40 -2.71
C VAL A 14 15.74 -3.01 -2.12
N SER A 15 16.13 -2.59 -0.91
CA SER A 15 17.34 -3.08 -0.30
C SER A 15 17.11 -4.57 -0.09
N ARG A 16 18.16 -5.38 -0.24
CA ARG A 16 18.08 -6.83 -0.02
C ARG A 16 17.41 -7.18 1.32
N ASP A 17 17.44 -6.27 2.29
CA ASP A 17 16.80 -6.39 3.60
C ASP A 17 15.26 -6.36 3.56
N PHE A 18 14.64 -5.66 2.59
CA PHE A 18 13.18 -5.63 2.43
C PHE A 18 12.66 -6.91 1.77
N MET A 19 13.46 -7.53 0.90
CA MET A 19 13.11 -8.76 0.20
C MET A 19 12.97 -9.96 1.16
N PHE A 20 13.68 -9.94 2.29
CA PHE A 20 13.59 -10.97 3.34
C PHE A 20 12.31 -10.93 4.18
N LYS A 21 11.46 -9.90 4.04
CA LYS A 21 10.19 -9.78 4.77
C LYS A 21 8.99 -10.36 4.01
N MET A 22 9.14 -10.72 2.73
CA MET A 22 8.04 -11.22 1.91
C MET A 22 7.58 -12.63 2.36
N PRO A 23 6.27 -12.91 2.37
CA PRO A 23 5.76 -14.26 2.59
C PRO A 23 6.27 -15.21 1.50
N ARG A 24 6.57 -16.46 1.87
CA ARG A 24 7.26 -17.46 1.02
C ARG A 24 6.55 -17.87 -0.29
N HIS A 25 5.35 -17.34 -0.57
CA HIS A 25 4.55 -17.62 -1.78
C HIS A 25 4.22 -16.35 -2.59
N PHE A 26 5.07 -15.32 -2.51
CA PHE A 26 4.90 -14.13 -3.33
C PHE A 26 5.46 -14.37 -4.74
N ASP A 27 4.58 -14.54 -5.72
CA ASP A 27 4.94 -14.58 -7.14
C ASP A 27 4.64 -13.22 -7.78
N PRO A 28 5.65 -12.37 -8.02
CA PRO A 28 5.47 -11.02 -8.56
C PRO A 28 4.91 -11.01 -10.00
N GLU A 29 5.09 -12.09 -10.75
CA GLU A 29 4.60 -12.19 -12.13
C GLU A 29 3.08 -12.42 -12.14
N ASN A 30 2.56 -13.15 -11.16
CA ASN A 30 1.15 -13.52 -11.03
C ASN A 30 0.30 -12.54 -10.21
N LEU A 31 0.80 -11.34 -9.93
CA LEU A 31 0.00 -10.31 -9.25
C LEU A 31 -1.01 -9.67 -10.20
N ILE A 32 -2.26 -9.58 -9.75
CA ILE A 32 -3.32 -8.81 -10.40
C ILE A 32 -2.95 -7.32 -10.33
N LYS A 33 -3.00 -6.63 -11.48
CA LYS A 33 -2.61 -5.22 -11.64
C LYS A 33 -3.73 -4.48 -12.39
N GLY A 34 -3.88 -3.18 -12.13
CA GLY A 34 -4.87 -2.35 -12.84
C GLY A 34 -6.33 -2.65 -12.50
N ALA A 35 -6.57 -3.21 -11.31
CA ALA A 35 -7.91 -3.53 -10.81
C ALA A 35 -7.98 -3.35 -9.29
N ILE A 36 -9.19 -3.08 -8.78
CA ILE A 36 -9.53 -3.15 -7.36
C ILE A 36 -9.80 -4.62 -7.05
N ILE A 37 -9.07 -5.18 -6.09
CA ILE A 37 -9.14 -6.62 -5.74
C ILE A 37 -9.89 -6.89 -4.44
N GLY A 38 -10.24 -5.86 -3.68
CA GLY A 38 -10.83 -6.00 -2.37
C GLY A 38 -10.88 -4.68 -1.62
N GLU A 39 -11.27 -4.76 -0.37
CA GLU A 39 -11.45 -3.62 0.53
C GLU A 39 -10.94 -3.93 1.94
N VAL A 40 -10.72 -2.85 2.68
CA VAL A 40 -10.29 -2.86 4.09
C VAL A 40 -10.92 -1.67 4.80
N ASP A 41 -11.14 -1.82 6.10
CA ASP A 41 -11.58 -0.70 6.94
C ASP A 41 -10.37 0.08 7.46
N ILE A 42 -10.33 1.38 7.18
CA ILE A 42 -9.38 2.29 7.82
C ILE A 42 -9.90 2.63 9.21
N THR A 43 -9.24 2.10 10.24
CA THR A 43 -9.64 2.26 11.65
C THR A 43 -8.89 3.37 12.38
N GLY A 44 -7.80 3.88 11.79
CA GLY A 44 -7.04 4.96 12.39
C GLY A 44 -5.77 5.34 11.64
N CYS A 45 -5.05 6.30 12.22
CA CYS A 45 -3.75 6.78 11.75
C CYS A 45 -2.75 6.78 12.91
N THR A 46 -1.58 6.19 12.69
CA THR A 46 -0.50 6.11 13.68
C THR A 46 0.79 6.75 13.17
N ARG A 47 1.59 7.25 14.11
CA ARG A 47 2.95 7.76 13.86
C ARG A 47 4.04 6.72 14.17
N LYS A 48 3.68 5.62 14.82
CA LYS A 48 4.61 4.57 15.26
C LYS A 48 3.95 3.21 15.13
N SER A 49 4.67 2.24 14.59
CA SER A 49 4.28 0.84 14.59
C SER A 49 5.51 -0.05 14.61
N ASN A 50 5.44 -1.16 15.33
CA ASN A 50 6.48 -2.19 15.34
C ASN A 50 6.39 -3.10 14.09
N SER A 51 5.44 -2.84 13.19
CA SER A 51 5.30 -3.60 11.96
C SER A 51 6.57 -3.46 11.11
N PRO A 52 7.12 -4.58 10.61
CA PRO A 52 8.25 -4.53 9.70
C PRO A 52 7.95 -3.79 8.38
N TRP A 53 6.66 -3.55 8.10
CA TRP A 53 6.16 -2.86 6.91
C TRP A 53 5.85 -1.37 7.16
N PHE A 54 5.97 -0.89 8.41
CA PHE A 54 5.75 0.52 8.72
C PHE A 54 6.95 1.35 8.27
N VAL A 55 6.72 2.22 7.29
CA VAL A 55 7.72 3.13 6.73
C VAL A 55 7.13 4.54 6.62
N GLY A 56 7.97 5.57 6.78
CA GLY A 56 7.53 6.97 6.71
C GLY A 56 7.04 7.56 8.05
N ARG A 57 6.40 8.74 7.99
CA ARG A 57 6.00 9.53 9.17
C ARG A 57 4.64 9.13 9.76
N TYR A 58 3.74 8.63 8.90
CA TYR A 58 2.39 8.23 9.26
C TYR A 58 2.04 6.93 8.55
N GLY A 59 1.22 6.10 9.18
CA GLY A 59 0.65 4.90 8.58
C GLY A 59 -0.79 4.69 9.03
N PHE A 60 -1.55 3.97 8.22
CA PHE A 60 -2.95 3.67 8.50
C PHE A 60 -3.09 2.32 9.21
N THR A 61 -4.00 2.25 10.18
CA THR A 61 -4.41 0.99 10.79
C THR A 61 -5.58 0.44 9.98
N LEU A 62 -5.45 -0.81 9.53
CA LEU A 62 -6.42 -1.47 8.65
C LEU A 62 -7.05 -2.66 9.38
N ALA A 63 -8.35 -2.86 9.19
CA ALA A 63 -9.10 -3.99 9.73
C ALA A 63 -10.00 -4.63 8.66
N TYR A 64 -10.49 -5.84 8.95
CA TYR A 64 -11.49 -6.56 8.15
C TYR A 64 -11.18 -6.60 6.63
N PRO A 65 -10.05 -7.20 6.22
CA PRO A 65 -9.75 -7.34 4.81
C PRO A 65 -10.76 -8.28 4.13
N VAL A 66 -11.37 -7.80 3.05
CA VAL A 66 -12.26 -8.57 2.17
C VAL A 66 -11.64 -8.64 0.79
N LEU A 67 -11.47 -9.86 0.28
CA LEU A 67 -11.03 -10.11 -1.09
C LEU A 67 -12.26 -10.34 -1.97
N TYR A 68 -12.34 -9.67 -3.12
CA TYR A 68 -13.41 -9.88 -4.08
C TYR A 68 -13.20 -11.15 -4.89
N SER A 69 -14.30 -11.79 -5.30
CA SER A 69 -14.27 -12.94 -6.21
C SER A 69 -13.73 -12.55 -7.59
N ASP A 70 -14.12 -11.38 -8.05
CA ASP A 70 -13.83 -10.86 -9.39
C ASP A 70 -13.17 -9.47 -9.26
N PRO A 71 -11.95 -9.28 -9.79
CA PRO A 71 -11.29 -7.98 -9.80
C PRO A 71 -12.07 -6.95 -10.62
N ILE A 72 -12.23 -5.74 -10.09
CA ILE A 72 -12.93 -4.64 -10.77
C ILE A 72 -11.90 -3.80 -11.53
N PRO A 73 -11.92 -3.75 -12.88
CA PRO A 73 -10.96 -2.96 -13.65
C PRO A 73 -10.99 -1.48 -13.24
N CYS A 74 -9.84 -0.92 -12.86
CA CYS A 74 -9.76 0.46 -12.41
C CYS A 74 -8.34 1.01 -12.59
N ARG A 75 -8.23 2.21 -13.19
CA ARG A 75 -6.95 2.91 -13.31
C ARG A 75 -6.55 3.49 -11.96
N GLY A 76 -5.31 3.23 -11.54
CA GLY A 76 -4.76 3.83 -10.32
C GLY A 76 -4.57 5.34 -10.45
N HIS A 77 -4.88 6.08 -9.38
CA HIS A 77 -4.64 7.51 -9.22
C HIS A 77 -3.83 7.79 -7.95
N LEU A 78 -3.20 8.96 -7.89
CA LEU A 78 -2.45 9.39 -6.70
C LEU A 78 -3.40 9.92 -5.63
N GLY A 79 -3.05 9.70 -4.35
CA GLY A 79 -3.88 10.11 -3.21
C GLY A 79 -5.13 9.25 -3.03
N PHE A 80 -6.03 9.66 -2.14
CA PHE A 80 -7.37 9.07 -2.06
C PHE A 80 -8.20 9.60 -3.23
N PHE A 81 -8.86 8.69 -3.95
CA PHE A 81 -9.66 9.02 -5.13
C PHE A 81 -10.95 8.19 -5.15
N GLU A 82 -11.94 8.70 -5.84
CA GLU A 82 -13.18 7.98 -6.13
C GLU A 82 -13.00 7.22 -7.46
N PRO A 83 -13.26 5.90 -7.50
CA PRO A 83 -13.07 5.11 -8.70
C PRO A 83 -14.17 5.42 -9.73
N GLU A 84 -13.77 5.58 -10.99
CA GLU A 84 -14.68 5.61 -12.14
C GLU A 84 -14.99 4.16 -12.57
N ILE A 85 -15.99 3.54 -11.93
CA ILE A 85 -16.38 2.13 -12.10
C ILE A 85 -17.80 1.98 -12.64
#